data_AF-A0A4R3KI25-F1
#
_entry.id   AF-A0A4R3KI25-F1
#
_cell.length_a   1.000
_cell.length_b   1.000
_cell.length_c   1.000
_cell.angle_alpha   90.00
_cell.angle_beta   90.00
_cell.angle_gamma   90.00
#
_symmetry.space_group_name_H-M   'P 1'
#
loop_
_entity.id
_entity.type
_entity.pdbx_description
1 polymer ?
#
loop_
_entity_poly.entity_id
_entity_poly.type
_entity_poly.pdbx_seq_one_letter_code
_entity_poly.pdbx_strand_id
1 'polypeptide(L)'
;MNENKLVYICSPYAGDVQNNVEFAKAACRYAMKQNYTPVAVHLLYPQFLDDNDPVQRATGLSMGHRVLEACDELWLCGSRISTGMAMELKEAQKLGISVREISAEQIQGGISMNKKYGVWAMRSAGSVCGAAQSWCKHGGKPIEFDTMEQAESYAKQLNESCYSPNVNYAAKEMEPELNQGSGFSIRM
;
A
#
# COMPACT_ATOMS: atom_id res chain seq x y z
N MET A 1 -10.31 -26.00 -0.97
CA MET A 1 -9.86 -24.82 -0.21
C MET A 1 -9.49 -23.80 -1.27
N ASN A 2 -10.05 -22.59 -1.26
CA ASN A 2 -9.58 -21.58 -2.21
C ASN A 2 -8.13 -21.26 -1.83
N GLU A 3 -7.20 -21.72 -2.66
CA GLU A 3 -5.80 -21.33 -2.56
C GLU A 3 -5.71 -19.80 -2.61
N ASN A 4 -4.80 -19.25 -1.82
CA ASN A 4 -4.51 -17.82 -1.79
C ASN A 4 -3.84 -17.43 -3.12
N LYS A 5 -4.65 -17.23 -4.16
CA LYS A 5 -4.20 -16.98 -5.52
C LYS A 5 -3.33 -15.72 -5.60
N LEU A 6 -2.28 -15.80 -6.41
CA LEU A 6 -1.43 -14.68 -6.77
C LEU A 6 -2.13 -13.83 -7.84
N VAL A 7 -2.40 -12.57 -7.53
CA VAL A 7 -3.11 -11.66 -8.44
C VAL A 7 -2.21 -10.51 -8.86
N TYR A 8 -2.08 -10.33 -10.16
CA TYR A 8 -1.39 -9.20 -10.74
C TYR A 8 -2.33 -7.98 -10.75
N ILE A 9 -1.97 -6.94 -10.01
CA ILE A 9 -2.75 -5.70 -9.96
C ILE A 9 -2.31 -4.81 -11.13
N CYS A 10 -3.22 -4.65 -12.09
CA CYS A 10 -3.06 -3.81 -13.27
C CYS A 10 -3.85 -2.52 -13.07
N SER A 11 -3.16 -1.40 -12.81
CA SER A 11 -3.78 -0.08 -12.59
C SER A 11 -2.95 1.04 -13.23
N PRO A 12 -3.53 2.24 -13.45
CA PRO A 12 -2.76 3.37 -13.95
C PRO A 12 -1.59 3.71 -13.02
N TYR A 13 -0.44 4.08 -13.59
CA TYR A 13 0.72 4.59 -12.85
C TYR A 13 1.12 5.99 -13.33
N ALA A 14 1.36 6.16 -14.62
CA ALA A 14 1.75 7.45 -15.22
C ALA A 14 0.65 8.52 -15.19
N GLY A 15 1.05 9.79 -15.31
CA GLY A 15 0.17 10.96 -15.20
C GLY A 15 0.17 11.49 -13.77
N ASP A 16 -0.98 11.44 -13.09
CA ASP A 16 -1.10 11.80 -11.68
C ASP A 16 -0.53 10.68 -10.78
N VAL A 17 0.81 10.59 -10.74
CA VAL A 17 1.54 9.50 -10.08
C VAL A 17 1.17 9.37 -8.62
N GLN A 18 1.03 10.49 -7.89
CA GLN A 18 0.71 10.46 -6.47
C GLN A 18 -0.64 9.78 -6.21
N ASN A 19 -1.69 10.19 -6.92
CA ASN A 19 -3.02 9.59 -6.76
C ASN A 19 -3.08 8.16 -7.30
N ASN A 20 -2.38 7.88 -8.40
CA ASN A 20 -2.30 6.55 -8.98
C ASN A 20 -1.59 5.55 -8.04
N VAL A 21 -0.53 5.97 -7.35
CA VAL A 21 0.17 5.15 -6.34
C VAL A 21 -0.77 4.81 -5.19
N GLU A 22 -1.51 5.79 -4.67
CA GLU A 22 -2.48 5.53 -3.60
C GLU A 22 -3.64 4.63 -4.06
N PHE A 23 -4.09 4.79 -5.30
CA PHE A 23 -5.08 3.91 -5.90
C PHE A 23 -4.58 2.47 -6.05
N ALA A 24 -3.36 2.25 -6.55
CA ALA A 24 -2.76 0.93 -6.67
C ALA A 24 -2.59 0.25 -5.31
N LYS A 25 -2.13 0.99 -4.28
CA LYS A 25 -2.09 0.48 -2.89
C LYS A 25 -3.48 0.10 -2.38
N ALA A 26 -4.51 0.88 -2.71
CA ALA A 26 -5.89 0.57 -2.35
C ALA A 26 -6.38 -0.71 -3.05
N ALA A 27 -6.07 -0.90 -4.34
CA ALA A 27 -6.38 -2.12 -5.08
C ALA A 27 -5.69 -3.36 -4.47
N CYS A 28 -4.41 -3.26 -4.08
CA CYS A 28 -3.72 -4.33 -3.35
C CYS A 28 -4.45 -4.68 -2.04
N ARG A 29 -4.80 -3.68 -1.22
CA ARG A 29 -5.54 -3.91 0.04
C ARG A 29 -6.91 -4.53 -0.21
N TYR A 30 -7.60 -4.14 -1.28
CA TYR A 30 -8.88 -4.72 -1.70
C TYR A 30 -8.76 -6.21 -2.05
N ALA A 31 -7.67 -6.61 -2.73
CA ALA A 31 -7.37 -8.01 -3.00
C ALA A 31 -7.05 -8.79 -1.72
N MET A 32 -6.23 -8.23 -0.83
CA MET A 32 -5.87 -8.85 0.45
C MET A 32 -7.10 -9.13 1.33
N LYS A 33 -8.06 -8.20 1.38
CA LYS A 33 -9.34 -8.39 2.10
C LYS A 33 -10.18 -9.54 1.54
N GLN A 34 -9.98 -9.90 0.28
CA GLN A 34 -10.63 -11.04 -0.38
C GLN A 34 -9.80 -12.33 -0.30
N ASN A 35 -8.73 -12.35 0.51
CA ASN A 35 -7.84 -13.51 0.68
C ASN A 35 -7.05 -13.88 -0.59
N TYR A 36 -6.60 -12.86 -1.33
CA TYR A 36 -5.66 -12.98 -2.45
C TYR A 36 -4.29 -12.37 -2.10
N THR A 37 -3.25 -12.80 -2.82
CA THR A 37 -1.88 -12.26 -2.71
C THR A 37 -1.63 -11.30 -3.87
N PRO A 38 -1.68 -9.97 -3.67
CA PRO A 38 -1.49 -9.01 -4.75
C PRO A 38 -0.02 -8.76 -5.09
N VAL A 39 0.25 -8.55 -6.37
CA VAL A 39 1.53 -8.04 -6.88
C VAL A 39 1.28 -6.85 -7.79
N ALA A 40 1.83 -5.69 -7.44
CA ALA A 40 1.76 -4.47 -8.24
C ALA A 40 3.18 -4.01 -8.60
N VAL A 41 3.72 -4.52 -9.72
CA VAL A 41 5.11 -4.24 -10.11
C VAL A 41 5.37 -2.76 -10.40
N HIS A 42 4.34 -2.02 -10.81
CA HIS A 42 4.42 -0.59 -11.06
C HIS A 42 4.54 0.24 -9.77
N LEU A 43 4.38 -0.36 -8.58
CA LEU A 43 4.78 0.28 -7.32
C LEU A 43 6.24 -0.03 -6.93
N LEU A 44 6.81 -1.09 -7.48
CA LEU A 44 8.14 -1.60 -7.14
C LEU A 44 9.22 -1.07 -8.08
N TYR A 45 9.10 -1.33 -9.37
CA TYR A 45 10.17 -1.05 -10.33
C TYR A 45 10.51 0.44 -10.48
N PRO A 46 9.55 1.38 -10.39
CA PRO A 46 9.88 2.81 -10.39
C PRO A 46 10.72 3.29 -9.18
N GLN A 47 10.92 2.47 -8.16
CA GLN A 47 11.82 2.80 -7.05
C GLN A 47 13.31 2.76 -7.45
N PHE A 48 13.63 2.10 -8.56
CA PHE A 48 15.01 1.94 -9.03
C PHE A 48 15.15 1.97 -10.56
N LEU A 49 14.06 2.24 -11.29
CA LEU A 49 14.05 2.54 -12.73
C LEU A 49 13.36 3.89 -12.96
N ASP A 50 13.82 4.64 -13.96
CA ASP A 50 13.17 5.87 -14.41
C ASP A 50 12.12 5.57 -15.48
N ASP A 51 10.84 5.79 -15.15
CA ASP A 51 9.73 5.57 -16.08
C ASP A 51 9.67 6.62 -17.21
N ASN A 52 10.43 7.72 -17.10
CA ASN A 52 10.57 8.73 -18.15
C ASN A 52 11.68 8.38 -19.16
N ASP A 53 12.59 7.47 -18.80
CA ASP A 53 13.58 6.92 -19.71
C ASP A 53 12.96 5.76 -20.50
N PRO A 54 12.85 5.84 -21.84
CA PRO A 54 12.18 4.81 -22.63
C PRO A 54 12.80 3.40 -22.51
N VAL A 55 14.12 3.31 -22.31
CA VAL A 55 14.86 2.04 -22.21
C VAL A 55 14.62 1.41 -20.85
N GLN A 56 14.69 2.20 -19.78
CA GLN A 56 14.39 1.73 -18.44
C GLN A 56 12.91 1.37 -18.29
N ARG A 57 12.00 2.18 -18.85
CA ARG A 57 10.57 1.86 -18.93
C ARG A 57 10.30 0.54 -19.62
N ALA A 58 10.93 0.30 -20.78
CA ALA A 58 10.80 -0.97 -21.50
C ALA A 58 11.31 -2.16 -20.64
N THR A 59 12.41 -1.95 -19.90
CA THR A 59 12.95 -2.94 -18.96
C THR A 59 11.94 -3.25 -17.85
N GLY A 60 11.35 -2.22 -17.23
CA GLY A 60 10.31 -2.36 -16.21
C GLY A 60 9.07 -3.13 -16.70
N LEU A 61 8.60 -2.83 -17.91
CA LEU A 61 7.48 -3.54 -18.54
C LEU A 61 7.81 -5.01 -18.80
N SER A 62 9.00 -5.30 -19.33
CA SER A 62 9.44 -6.68 -19.59
C SER A 62 9.54 -7.50 -18.31
N MET A 63 10.11 -6.94 -17.24
CA MET A 63 10.11 -7.61 -15.93
C MET A 63 8.69 -7.79 -15.39
N GLY A 64 7.82 -6.80 -15.58
CA GLY A 64 6.41 -6.88 -15.19
C GLY A 64 5.67 -8.03 -15.86
N HIS A 65 5.88 -8.23 -17.16
CA HIS A 65 5.32 -9.37 -17.89
C HIS A 65 5.80 -10.71 -17.34
N ARG A 66 7.07 -10.83 -16.96
CA ARG A 66 7.61 -12.05 -16.34
C ARG A 66 6.96 -12.36 -14.98
N VAL A 67 6.61 -11.33 -14.22
CA VAL A 67 5.85 -11.47 -12.97
C VAL A 67 4.39 -11.85 -13.24
N LEU A 68 3.76 -11.22 -14.25
CA LEU A 68 2.41 -11.54 -14.69
C LEU A 68 2.29 -13.03 -15.07
N GLU A 69 3.26 -13.59 -15.80
CA GLU A 69 3.31 -15.02 -16.14
C GLU A 69 3.24 -15.96 -14.93
N ALA A 70 3.69 -15.51 -13.75
CA ALA A 70 3.66 -16.29 -12.53
C ALA A 70 2.34 -16.15 -11.74
N CYS A 71 1.46 -15.23 -12.13
CA CYS A 71 0.21 -14.95 -11.43
C CYS A 71 -0.95 -15.81 -11.94
N ASP A 72 -1.91 -16.11 -11.06
CA ASP A 72 -3.11 -16.89 -11.37
C ASP A 72 -4.19 -16.05 -12.08
N GLU A 73 -4.27 -14.75 -11.74
CA GLU A 73 -5.23 -13.82 -12.30
C GLU A 73 -4.60 -12.44 -12.52
N LEU A 74 -5.10 -11.70 -13.52
CA LEU A 74 -4.88 -10.27 -13.66
C LEU A 74 -6.13 -9.53 -13.22
N TRP A 75 -5.99 -8.59 -12.29
CA TRP A 75 -7.06 -7.68 -11.89
C TRP A 75 -6.86 -6.35 -12.58
N LEU A 76 -7.77 -6.03 -13.50
CA LEU A 76 -7.78 -4.77 -14.24
C LEU A 76 -8.55 -3.74 -13.41
N CYS A 77 -7.82 -2.85 -12.75
CA CYS A 77 -8.35 -1.94 -11.73
C CYS A 77 -8.46 -0.49 -12.23
N GLY A 78 -9.62 0.12 -12.01
CA GLY A 78 -9.84 1.56 -12.22
C GLY A 78 -10.96 1.90 -13.19
N SER A 79 -11.03 3.18 -13.58
CA SER A 79 -12.06 3.71 -14.48
C SER A 79 -11.57 3.94 -15.91
N ARG A 80 -10.26 3.74 -16.16
CA ARG A 80 -9.63 3.90 -17.48
C ARG A 80 -8.54 2.85 -17.69
N ILE A 81 -8.28 2.51 -18.95
CA ILE A 81 -7.18 1.64 -19.36
C ILE A 81 -6.08 2.52 -19.97
N SER A 82 -4.91 2.54 -19.32
CA SER A 82 -3.72 3.22 -19.87
C SER A 82 -3.01 2.35 -20.92
N THR A 83 -2.10 2.94 -21.71
CA THR A 83 -1.28 2.18 -22.67
C THR A 83 -0.49 1.04 -22.00
N GLY A 84 0.05 1.27 -20.79
CA GLY A 84 0.73 0.23 -20.01
C GLY A 84 -0.20 -0.92 -19.66
N MET A 85 -1.38 -0.60 -19.14
CA MET A 85 -2.40 -1.59 -18.79
C MET A 85 -2.90 -2.38 -20.00
N ALA A 86 -3.07 -1.73 -21.16
CA ALA A 86 -3.47 -2.40 -22.38
C ALA A 86 -2.45 -3.46 -22.84
N MET A 87 -1.15 -3.21 -22.63
CA MET A 87 -0.10 -4.19 -22.91
C MET A 87 -0.14 -5.37 -21.95
N GLU A 88 -0.32 -5.11 -20.65
CA GLU A 88 -0.47 -6.15 -19.62
C GLU A 88 -1.73 -7.01 -19.87
N LEU A 89 -2.86 -6.38 -20.21
CA LEU A 89 -4.11 -7.06 -20.56
C LEU A 89 -3.93 -7.96 -21.78
N LYS A 90 -3.28 -7.46 -22.83
CA LYS A 90 -3.00 -8.24 -24.04
C LYS A 90 -2.10 -9.45 -23.73
N GLU A 91 -1.09 -9.27 -22.88
CA GLU A 91 -0.19 -10.37 -22.50
C GLU A 91 -0.93 -11.41 -21.64
N ALA A 92 -1.75 -10.99 -20.68
CA ALA A 92 -2.58 -11.90 -19.89
C ALA A 92 -3.51 -12.75 -20.78
N GLN A 93 -4.17 -12.11 -21.76
CA GLN A 93 -5.03 -12.81 -22.73
C GLN A 93 -4.24 -13.83 -23.56
N LYS A 94 -3.05 -13.47 -24.03
CA LYS A 94 -2.15 -14.36 -24.78
C LYS A 94 -1.70 -15.57 -23.96
N LEU A 95 -1.46 -15.37 -22.66
CA LEU A 95 -1.05 -16.42 -21.74
C LEU A 95 -2.23 -17.27 -21.20
N GLY A 96 -3.48 -16.88 -21.49
CA GLY A 96 -4.67 -17.55 -20.95
C GLY A 96 -4.90 -17.27 -19.46
N ILE A 97 -4.29 -16.21 -18.91
CA ILE A 97 -4.49 -15.79 -17.53
C ILE A 97 -5.87 -15.16 -17.41
N SER A 98 -6.63 -15.58 -16.40
CA SER A 98 -7.97 -15.04 -16.17
C SER A 98 -7.91 -13.54 -15.81
N VAL A 99 -8.77 -12.75 -16.43
CA VAL A 99 -8.85 -11.30 -16.20
C VAL A 99 -10.12 -10.97 -15.45
N ARG A 100 -9.99 -10.22 -14.35
CA ARG A 100 -11.11 -9.70 -13.56
C ARG A 100 -11.09 -8.18 -13.57
N GLU A 101 -12.19 -7.57 -14.01
CA GLU A 101 -12.34 -6.12 -13.95
C GLU A 101 -12.84 -5.69 -12.56
N ILE A 102 -12.14 -4.74 -11.95
CA ILE A 102 -12.50 -4.16 -10.65
C ILE A 102 -12.63 -2.65 -10.82
N SER A 103 -13.84 -2.13 -10.60
CA SER A 103 -14.11 -0.71 -10.77
C SER A 103 -13.46 0.13 -9.67
N ALA A 104 -13.22 1.41 -9.97
CA ALA A 104 -12.71 2.35 -8.97
C ALA A 104 -13.66 2.47 -7.76
N GLU A 105 -14.97 2.40 -8.00
CA GLU A 105 -16.01 2.44 -6.97
C GLU A 105 -16.05 1.18 -6.13
N GLN A 106 -15.67 0.00 -6.65
CA GLN A 106 -15.54 -1.21 -5.82
C GLN A 106 -14.32 -1.10 -4.90
N ILE A 107 -13.21 -0.59 -5.45
CA ILE A 107 -12.00 -0.34 -4.67
C ILE A 107 -12.28 0.74 -3.62
N GLN A 108 -12.88 1.87 -3.98
CA GLN A 108 -13.18 2.97 -3.06
C GLN A 108 -14.37 2.68 -2.13
N GLY A 109 -15.42 2.03 -2.61
CA GLY A 109 -16.65 1.73 -1.88
C GLY A 109 -16.58 0.49 -0.98
N GLY A 110 -15.65 -0.44 -1.24
CA GLY A 110 -15.21 -1.46 -0.27
C GLY A 110 -14.15 -0.93 0.72
N ILE A 111 -13.72 0.31 0.52
CA ILE A 111 -12.70 1.07 1.26
C ILE A 111 -13.35 2.41 1.69
N SER A 112 -14.56 2.38 2.25
CA SER A 112 -14.79 3.23 3.43
C SER A 112 -13.85 2.70 4.51
N MET A 113 -12.55 2.95 4.34
CA MET A 113 -11.59 2.80 5.41
C MET A 113 -12.04 3.84 6.42
N ASN A 114 -12.42 3.38 7.61
CA ASN A 114 -12.18 4.17 8.80
C ASN A 114 -10.66 4.32 8.88
N LYS A 115 -10.07 5.20 8.05
CA LYS A 115 -8.65 5.52 8.11
C LYS A 115 -8.42 5.96 9.54
N LYS A 116 -7.58 5.21 10.23
CA LYS A 116 -7.17 5.56 11.57
C LYS A 116 -5.89 6.35 11.45
N TYR A 117 -5.85 7.47 12.15
CA TYR A 117 -4.68 8.29 12.30
C TYR A 117 -4.19 8.13 13.72
N GLY A 118 -2.87 8.21 13.91
CA GLY A 118 -2.26 8.12 15.22
C GLY A 118 -1.20 9.18 15.38
N VAL A 119 -0.62 9.26 16.58
CA VAL A 119 0.53 10.12 16.84
C VAL A 119 1.79 9.28 16.98
N TRP A 120 2.79 9.63 16.18
CA TRP A 120 4.10 9.00 16.11
C TRP A 120 5.08 9.79 16.98
N ALA A 121 5.53 9.18 18.06
CA ALA A 121 6.56 9.75 18.93
C ALA A 121 7.94 9.40 18.39
N MET A 122 8.79 10.41 18.20
CA MET A 122 10.14 10.28 17.68
C MET A 122 11.13 10.85 18.69
N ARG A 123 11.97 9.98 19.22
CA ARG A 123 13.05 10.36 20.14
C ARG A 123 14.37 10.48 19.37
N SER A 124 15.05 11.59 19.56
CA SER A 124 16.34 11.88 18.92
C SER A 124 17.48 11.05 19.52
N ALA A 125 18.58 10.94 18.78
CA ALA A 125 19.81 10.29 19.26
C ALA A 125 20.47 11.02 20.44
N GLY A 126 20.10 12.28 20.70
CA GLY A 126 20.58 13.05 21.85
C GLY A 126 19.93 12.67 23.18
N SER A 127 18.99 11.72 23.17
CA SER A 127 18.38 11.18 24.40
C SER A 127 19.29 10.17 25.10
N VAL A 128 19.26 10.18 26.44
CA VAL A 128 19.91 9.16 27.29
C VAL A 128 19.47 7.73 26.93
N CYS A 129 18.24 7.56 26.42
CA CYS A 129 17.70 6.26 26.03
C CYS A 129 17.90 5.95 24.53
N GLY A 130 18.76 6.69 23.83
CA GLY A 130 18.99 6.56 22.39
C GLY A 130 17.80 6.95 21.52
N ALA A 131 17.96 6.87 20.19
CA ALA A 131 16.88 7.13 19.25
C ALA A 131 15.85 6.00 19.24
N ALA A 132 14.56 6.33 19.19
CA ALA A 132 13.50 5.36 19.00
C ALA A 132 12.25 6.02 18.41
N GLN A 133 11.39 5.23 17.80
CA GLN A 133 10.12 5.67 17.26
C GLN A 133 9.01 4.69 17.62
N SER A 134 7.85 5.21 18.01
CA SER A 134 6.69 4.37 18.33
C SER A 134 5.40 5.17 18.31
N TRP A 135 4.27 4.49 18.10
CA TRP A 135 2.95 5.06 18.34
C TRP A 135 2.78 5.49 19.81
N CYS A 136 2.16 6.66 20.03
CA CYS A 136 1.62 7.05 21.32
C CYS A 136 0.53 6.07 21.74
N LYS A 137 0.53 5.64 23.00
CA LYS A 137 -0.38 4.61 23.52
C LYS A 137 -1.15 5.08 24.74
N HIS A 138 -2.41 4.67 24.84
CA HIS A 138 -3.23 4.80 26.04
C HIS A 138 -3.72 3.40 26.44
N GLY A 139 -3.50 3.00 27.70
CA GLY A 139 -3.83 1.64 28.16
C GLY A 139 -3.11 0.53 27.38
N GLY A 140 -1.91 0.80 26.85
CA GLY A 140 -1.10 -0.16 26.08
C GLY A 140 -1.46 -0.27 24.59
N LYS A 141 -2.53 0.38 24.13
CA LYS A 141 -2.94 0.40 22.71
C LYS A 141 -2.61 1.73 22.04
N PRO A 142 -2.24 1.75 20.74
CA PRO A 142 -2.11 2.99 19.99
C PRO A 142 -3.35 3.87 20.11
N ILE A 143 -3.15 5.18 20.22
CA ILE A 143 -4.24 6.15 20.19
C ILE A 143 -4.65 6.34 18.72
N GLU A 144 -5.95 6.19 18.46
CA GLU A 144 -6.53 6.26 17.13
C GLU A 144 -7.46 7.47 17.00
N PHE A 145 -7.42 8.11 15.84
CA PHE A 145 -8.26 9.23 15.44
C PHE A 145 -8.93 8.92 14.11
N ASP A 146 -10.13 9.47 13.88
CA ASP A 146 -10.87 9.28 12.62
C ASP A 146 -10.43 10.26 11.53
N THR A 147 -9.78 11.37 11.92
CA THR A 147 -9.27 12.38 10.98
C THR A 147 -7.82 12.74 11.24
N MET A 148 -7.10 13.14 10.19
CA MET A 148 -5.71 13.62 10.33
C MET A 148 -5.64 14.87 11.20
N GLU A 149 -6.60 15.79 11.05
CA GLU A 149 -6.67 17.05 11.80
C GLU A 149 -6.76 16.80 13.32
N GLN A 150 -7.52 15.79 13.75
CA GLN A 150 -7.59 15.39 15.16
C GLN A 150 -6.23 14.89 15.66
N ALA A 151 -5.55 14.06 14.88
CA ALA A 151 -4.23 13.55 15.23
C ALA A 151 -3.17 14.67 15.27
N GLU A 152 -3.22 15.63 14.33
CA GLU A 152 -2.32 16.80 14.27
C GLU A 152 -2.53 17.73 15.47
N SER A 153 -3.79 18.01 15.80
CA SER A 153 -4.14 18.82 16.97
C SER A 153 -3.61 18.18 18.26
N TYR A 154 -3.78 16.87 18.42
CA TYR A 154 -3.27 16.14 19.57
C TYR A 154 -1.73 16.10 19.62
N ALA A 155 -1.06 15.87 18.48
CA ALA A 155 0.40 15.90 18.38
C ALA A 155 0.97 17.27 18.77
N LYS A 156 0.34 18.36 18.31
CA LYS A 156 0.70 19.73 18.69
C LYS A 156 0.56 19.94 20.19
N GLN A 157 -0.56 19.52 20.79
CA GLN A 157 -0.77 19.61 22.23
C GLN A 157 0.31 18.84 23.01
N LEU A 158 0.72 17.65 22.56
CA LEU A 158 1.80 16.89 23.20
C LEU A 158 3.15 17.59 23.11
N ASN A 159 3.49 18.17 21.95
CA ASN A 159 4.72 18.94 21.78
C ASN A 159 4.75 20.19 22.68
N GLU A 160 3.60 20.83 22.92
CA GLU A 160 3.48 22.01 23.78
C GLU A 160 3.47 21.66 25.29
N SER A 161 2.81 20.56 25.67
CA SER A 161 2.57 20.21 27.08
C SER A 161 3.61 19.27 27.70
N CYS A 162 4.24 18.40 26.90
CA CYS A 162 5.24 17.44 27.36
C CYS A 162 6.63 17.92 26.95
N TYR A 163 7.24 18.80 27.74
CA TYR A 163 8.60 19.27 27.46
C TYR A 163 9.63 18.17 27.69
N SER A 164 9.96 17.44 26.62
CA SER A 164 11.16 16.62 26.53
C SER A 164 11.98 17.13 25.34
N PRO A 165 13.17 17.74 25.56
CA PRO A 165 13.96 18.38 24.51
C PRO A 165 14.30 17.48 23.31
N ASN A 166 14.21 16.17 23.51
CA ASN A 166 14.63 15.15 22.56
C ASN A 166 13.47 14.31 22.02
N VAL A 167 12.20 14.68 22.26
CA VAL A 167 11.04 13.96 21.76
C VAL A 167 10.14 14.92 20.98
N ASN A 168 9.76 14.51 19.76
CA ASN A 168 8.79 15.20 18.92
C ASN A 168 7.65 14.25 18.56
N TYR A 169 6.44 14.76 18.51
CA TYR A 169 5.23 14.05 18.12
C TYR A 169 4.72 14.55 16.76
N ALA A 170 4.43 13.64 15.84
CA ALA A 170 3.83 13.95 14.54
C ALA A 170 2.61 13.07 14.26
N ALA A 171 1.59 13.62 13.61
CA ALA A 171 0.48 12.83 13.13
C ALA A 171 0.91 11.93 11.96
N LYS A 172 0.37 10.72 11.89
CA LYS A 172 0.63 9.77 10.81
C LYS A 172 -0.59 8.88 10.57
N GLU A 173 -0.88 8.58 9.30
CA GLU A 173 -1.86 7.56 8.93
C GLU A 173 -1.38 6.18 9.40
N MET A 174 -2.26 5.43 10.07
CA MET A 174 -1.95 4.09 10.55
C MET A 174 -2.08 3.09 9.39
N GLU A 175 -1.06 2.26 9.22
CA GLU A 175 -1.16 1.15 8.28
C GLU A 175 -2.21 0.15 8.79
N PRO A 176 -3.06 -0.42 7.92
CA PRO A 176 -4.07 -1.38 8.36
C PRO A 176 -3.37 -2.59 8.98
N GLU A 177 -3.77 -2.95 10.20
CA GLU A 177 -3.31 -4.19 10.82
C GLU A 177 -3.79 -5.37 9.96
N LEU A 178 -2.83 -6.07 9.35
CA LEU A 178 -3.06 -7.38 8.80
C LEU A 178 -3.28 -8.31 9.99
N ASN A 179 -4.54 -8.60 10.31
CA ASN A 179 -4.87 -9.69 11.22
C ASN A 179 -4.31 -10.97 10.60
N GLN A 180 -3.13 -11.39 11.05
CA GLN A 180 -2.60 -12.70 10.75
C GLN A 180 -3.56 -13.70 11.39
N GLY A 181 -4.49 -14.21 10.58
CA GLY A 181 -5.25 -15.40 10.93
C GLY A 181 -4.26 -16.47 11.38
N SER A 182 -4.52 -17.03 12.54
CA SER A 182 -3.72 -18.04 13.22
C SER A 182 -3.02 -19.03 12.27
N GLY A 183 -1.68 -19.06 12.34
CA GLY A 183 -0.89 -20.28 12.11
C GLY A 183 -0.43 -20.56 10.69
N PHE A 184 0.65 -19.88 10.25
CA PHE A 184 1.61 -20.52 9.36
C PHE A 184 2.34 -21.63 10.15
N SER A 185 1.77 -22.83 10.19
CA SER A 185 2.51 -24.02 10.56
C SER A 185 3.37 -24.42 9.37
N ILE A 186 4.60 -23.91 9.32
CA ILE A 186 5.64 -24.46 8.43
C ILE A 186 5.89 -25.89 8.91
N ARG A 187 5.37 -26.88 8.17
CA ARG A 187 5.93 -28.22 8.24
C ARG A 187 7.21 -28.19 7.41
N MET A 188 8.36 -28.24 8.10
CA MET A 188 9.64 -28.63 7.53
C MET A 188 9.59 -30.08 7.07
#